data_AF-A0A7C3WWA5-F1
#
_entry.id   AF-A0A7C3WWA5-F1
#
_cell.length_a   1.000
_cell.length_b   1.000
_cell.length_c   1.000
_cell.angle_alpha   90.00
_cell.angle_beta   90.00
_cell.angle_gamma   90.00
#
_symmetry.space_group_name_H-M   'P 1'
#
loop_
_entity.id
_entity.type
_entity.pdbx_description
1 polymer ?
#
loop_
_entity_poly.entity_id
_entity_poly.type
_entity_poly.pdbx_seq_one_letter_code
_entity_poly.pdbx_strand_id
1 'polypeptide(L)'
;MGKKPSILISFVGSNDPFSKKENVSADGNFYGPIISAIKEGDFDNIFLLATPSLSKNAEDTFKEIKQLYPNKEVKTIDTEIQDPTSHTEIIKALKKFIQKEQDILLKKDYEIFISVTSGTPSMHACLLLLAASNMLPAKVIHRKEARFAGSEKQTITQIDFTRPEFPVVSPKISREWKEEET
;
A
#
# COMPACT_ATOMS: atom_id res chain seq x y z
N MET A 1 -20.48 7.14 18.83
CA MET A 1 -19.06 7.40 18.56
C MET A 1 -18.91 7.63 17.06
N GLY A 2 -18.36 8.77 16.63
CA GLY A 2 -18.15 9.06 15.20
C GLY A 2 -17.13 8.11 14.57
N LYS A 3 -17.16 7.96 13.23
CA LYS A 3 -16.17 7.21 12.45
C LYS A 3 -14.79 7.81 12.72
N LYS A 4 -13.78 6.97 13.00
CA LYS A 4 -12.39 7.43 13.09
C LYS A 4 -11.90 7.84 11.68
N PRO A 5 -11.12 8.92 11.53
CA PRO A 5 -10.51 9.23 10.25
C PRO A 5 -9.60 8.08 9.79
N SER A 6 -9.53 7.88 8.49
CA SER A 6 -8.88 6.74 7.87
C SER A 6 -7.72 7.19 6.98
N ILE A 7 -6.64 6.41 6.99
CA ILE A 7 -5.43 6.67 6.22
C ILE A 7 -5.14 5.49 5.31
N LEU A 8 -5.03 5.75 4.01
CA LEU A 8 -4.52 4.79 3.04
C LEU A 8 -3.04 5.04 2.80
N ILE A 9 -2.22 4.01 2.96
CA ILE A 9 -0.79 4.01 2.62
C ILE A 9 -0.58 3.06 1.44
N SER A 10 0.04 3.52 0.36
CA SER A 10 0.37 2.67 -0.78
C SER A 10 1.69 3.08 -1.38
N PHE A 11 2.49 2.11 -1.82
CA PHE A 11 3.53 2.38 -2.80
C PHE A 11 2.90 2.80 -4.12
N VAL A 12 3.53 3.73 -4.81
CA VAL A 12 3.21 4.09 -6.19
C VAL A 12 3.88 3.08 -7.12
N GLY A 13 3.13 2.57 -8.09
CA GLY A 13 3.62 1.63 -9.09
C GLY A 13 3.59 2.20 -10.51
N SER A 14 4.10 1.41 -11.46
CA SER A 14 4.22 1.79 -12.87
C SER A 14 2.87 1.89 -13.62
N ASN A 15 1.78 1.46 -12.99
CA ASN A 15 0.40 1.52 -13.50
C ASN A 15 -0.47 2.54 -12.75
N ASP A 16 0.14 3.42 -11.95
CA ASP A 16 -0.53 4.59 -11.37
C ASP A 16 -0.10 5.86 -12.12
N PRO A 17 -0.98 6.87 -12.30
CA PRO A 17 -2.39 6.88 -11.93
C PRO A 17 -3.32 6.11 -12.86
N PHE A 18 -2.85 5.65 -14.02
CA PHE A 18 -3.67 4.99 -15.04
C PHE A 18 -3.14 3.60 -15.39
N SER A 19 -4.06 2.65 -15.53
CA SER A 19 -3.75 1.27 -15.92
C SER A 19 -3.33 1.21 -17.39
N LYS A 20 -2.26 0.46 -17.68
CA LYS A 20 -1.78 0.22 -19.05
C LYS A 20 -2.52 -0.90 -19.80
N LYS A 21 -3.46 -1.62 -19.16
CA LYS A 21 -4.14 -2.78 -19.76
C LYS A 21 -5.40 -2.39 -20.54
N GLU A 22 -5.48 -2.94 -21.75
CA GLU A 22 -6.57 -2.92 -22.72
C GLU A 22 -7.86 -3.53 -22.15
N ASN A 23 -8.91 -2.73 -22.03
CA ASN A 23 -10.32 -3.11 -22.23
C ASN A 23 -11.18 -1.87 -22.03
N VAL A 24 -11.16 -0.97 -23.01
CA VAL A 24 -11.89 0.31 -23.10
C VAL A 24 -13.30 0.23 -22.50
N SER A 25 -13.56 0.95 -21.40
CA SER A 25 -14.92 1.39 -21.04
C SER A 25 -15.20 2.72 -21.73
N ALA A 26 -16.49 3.01 -21.96
CA ALA A 26 -16.98 4.10 -22.81
C ALA A 26 -16.40 5.51 -22.54
N ASP A 27 -15.76 5.74 -21.40
CA ASP A 27 -15.22 7.04 -20.98
C ASP A 27 -13.68 7.18 -21.13
N GLY A 28 -12.99 6.19 -21.73
CA GLY A 28 -11.64 6.35 -22.27
C GLY A 28 -10.42 6.27 -21.32
N ASN A 29 -10.59 6.36 -19.99
CA ASN A 29 -9.47 6.23 -19.03
C ASN A 29 -9.74 5.18 -17.93
N PHE A 30 -8.84 4.20 -17.76
CA PHE A 30 -8.85 3.30 -16.60
C PHE A 30 -7.92 3.78 -15.50
N TYR A 31 -8.51 4.07 -14.34
CA TYR A 31 -7.74 4.35 -13.14
C TYR A 31 -6.85 3.17 -12.74
N GLY A 32 -5.63 3.53 -12.37
CA GLY A 32 -4.63 2.65 -11.79
C GLY A 32 -5.07 2.10 -10.43
N PRO A 33 -4.27 1.18 -9.87
CA PRO A 33 -4.60 0.51 -8.63
C PRO A 33 -4.93 1.45 -7.47
N ILE A 34 -4.16 2.52 -7.27
CA ILE A 34 -4.36 3.44 -6.13
C ILE A 34 -5.69 4.18 -6.23
N ILE A 35 -5.97 4.80 -7.39
CA ILE A 35 -7.21 5.57 -7.56
C ILE A 35 -8.43 4.65 -7.56
N SER A 36 -8.31 3.45 -8.14
CA SER A 36 -9.35 2.43 -8.02
C SER A 36 -9.63 2.09 -6.55
N ALA A 37 -8.59 1.93 -5.73
CA ALA A 37 -8.74 1.68 -4.30
C ALA A 37 -9.41 2.86 -3.56
N ILE A 38 -9.06 4.10 -3.90
CA ILE A 38 -9.66 5.31 -3.31
C ILE A 38 -11.13 5.48 -3.74
N LYS A 39 -11.49 5.04 -4.95
CA LYS A 39 -12.88 5.10 -5.44
C LYS A 39 -13.79 4.10 -4.72
N GLU A 40 -13.28 2.90 -4.45
CA GLU A 40 -14.04 1.83 -3.81
C GLU A 40 -14.01 1.89 -2.27
N GLY A 41 -12.99 2.52 -1.68
CA GLY A 41 -12.83 2.69 -0.23
C GLY A 41 -12.96 4.15 0.24
N ASP A 42 -13.56 4.37 1.41
CA ASP A 42 -13.78 5.70 1.96
C ASP A 42 -12.62 6.16 2.88
N PHE A 43 -11.51 6.55 2.26
CA PHE A 43 -10.28 7.02 2.93
C PHE A 43 -10.20 8.55 3.02
N ASP A 44 -9.85 9.09 4.19
CA ASP A 44 -9.77 10.54 4.42
C ASP A 44 -8.40 11.12 4.03
N ASN A 45 -7.34 10.37 4.35
CA ASN A 45 -5.95 10.74 4.09
C ASN A 45 -5.26 9.67 3.23
N ILE A 46 -4.37 10.09 2.34
CA ILE A 46 -3.66 9.22 1.41
C ILE A 46 -2.17 9.53 1.44
N PHE A 47 -1.36 8.53 1.80
CA PHE A 47 0.09 8.60 1.76
C PHE A 47 0.61 7.76 0.59
N LEU A 48 1.22 8.44 -0.38
CA LEU A 48 1.83 7.86 -1.58
C LEU A 48 3.32 7.67 -1.33
N LEU A 49 3.78 6.43 -1.13
CA LEU A 49 5.19 6.12 -0.99
C LEU A 49 5.83 6.01 -2.39
N ALA A 50 6.72 6.94 -2.74
CA ALA A 50 7.34 7.02 -4.06
C ALA A 50 8.80 6.58 -4.00
N THR A 51 9.22 5.73 -4.94
CA THR A 51 10.65 5.52 -5.20
C THR A 51 11.16 6.60 -6.17
N PRO A 52 12.47 6.90 -6.19
CA PRO A 52 13.01 7.92 -7.11
C PRO A 52 12.66 7.66 -8.58
N SER A 53 12.69 6.38 -8.98
CA SER A 53 12.33 5.92 -10.34
C SER A 53 10.85 6.08 -10.71
N LEU A 54 9.97 6.26 -9.72
CA LEU A 54 8.52 6.43 -9.91
C LEU A 54 8.00 7.79 -9.38
N SER A 55 8.91 8.75 -9.18
CA SER A 55 8.59 10.13 -8.77
C SER A 55 7.56 10.78 -9.70
N LYS A 56 7.69 10.59 -11.01
CA LYS A 56 6.74 11.13 -11.99
C LYS A 56 5.34 10.52 -11.83
N ASN A 57 5.24 9.20 -11.71
CA ASN A 57 3.99 8.50 -11.45
C ASN A 57 3.34 8.99 -10.15
N ALA A 58 4.14 9.26 -9.12
CA ALA A 58 3.64 9.76 -7.84
C ALA A 58 3.06 11.18 -7.96
N GLU A 59 3.74 12.06 -8.69
CA GLU A 59 3.27 13.41 -8.98
C GLU A 59 1.94 13.39 -9.76
N ASP A 60 1.88 12.58 -10.81
CA ASP A 60 0.68 12.46 -11.64
C ASP A 60 -0.48 11.83 -10.85
N THR A 61 -0.19 10.86 -9.98
CA THR A 61 -1.17 10.25 -9.07
C THR A 61 -1.70 11.23 -8.04
N PHE A 62 -0.83 12.05 -7.44
CA PHE A 62 -1.24 13.10 -6.54
C PHE A 62 -2.20 14.08 -7.23
N LYS A 63 -1.87 14.54 -8.44
CA LYS A 63 -2.68 15.49 -9.21
C LYS A 63 -4.06 14.92 -9.52
N GLU A 64 -4.11 13.69 -10.01
CA GLU A 64 -5.38 13.05 -10.36
C GLU A 64 -6.26 12.83 -9.12
N ILE A 65 -5.69 12.39 -7.98
CA ILE A 65 -6.46 12.26 -6.73
C ILE A 65 -7.01 13.62 -6.30
N LYS A 66 -6.21 14.69 -6.35
CA LYS A 66 -6.66 16.04 -5.97
C LYS A 66 -7.72 16.61 -6.92
N GLN A 67 -7.67 16.25 -8.20
CA GLN A 67 -8.69 16.64 -9.17
C GLN A 67 -10.03 15.93 -8.89
N LEU A 68 -10.00 14.61 -8.63
CA LEU A 68 -11.20 13.81 -8.42
C LEU A 68 -11.80 13.96 -7.03
N TYR A 69 -10.94 14.14 -6.02
CA TYR A 69 -11.31 14.20 -4.61
C TYR A 69 -10.64 15.40 -3.92
N PRO A 70 -11.04 16.65 -4.23
CA PRO A 70 -10.38 17.87 -3.72
C PRO A 70 -10.29 17.95 -2.18
N ASN A 71 -11.26 17.35 -1.49
CA ASN A 71 -11.37 17.37 -0.03
C ASN A 71 -10.50 16.32 0.67
N LYS A 72 -9.91 15.36 -0.04
CA LYS A 72 -9.05 14.34 0.57
C LYS A 72 -7.65 14.91 0.82
N GLU A 73 -7.09 14.60 1.97
CA GLU A 73 -5.70 14.94 2.31
C GLU A 73 -4.76 13.97 1.59
N VAL A 74 -3.78 14.48 0.83
CA VAL A 74 -2.85 13.63 0.07
C VAL A 74 -1.44 14.10 0.36
N LYS A 75 -0.55 13.17 0.69
CA LYS A 75 0.88 13.42 0.88
C LYS A 75 1.70 12.43 0.06
N THR A 76 2.69 12.94 -0.67
CA THR A 76 3.72 12.11 -1.29
C THR A 76 4.91 12.01 -0.34
N ILE A 77 5.38 10.79 -0.12
CA ILE A 77 6.53 10.47 0.71
C ILE A 77 7.62 9.92 -0.21
N ASP A 78 8.61 10.74 -0.50
CA ASP A 78 9.77 10.31 -1.26
C ASP A 78 10.63 9.37 -0.40
N THR A 79 10.82 8.15 -0.92
CA THR A 79 11.65 7.12 -0.29
C THR A 79 13.03 7.09 -0.93
N GLU A 80 14.02 6.61 -0.18
CA GLU A 80 15.41 6.46 -0.64
C GLU A 80 15.66 5.08 -1.29
N ILE A 81 14.62 4.30 -1.57
CA ILE A 81 14.71 2.93 -2.11
C ILE A 81 15.23 3.00 -3.55
N GLN A 82 16.44 2.50 -3.79
CA GLN A 82 17.04 2.47 -5.13
C GLN A 82 16.73 1.13 -5.81
N ASP A 83 16.89 0.04 -5.07
CA ASP A 83 16.54 -1.30 -5.53
C ASP A 83 15.17 -1.72 -4.97
N PRO A 84 14.10 -1.73 -5.79
CA PRO A 84 12.75 -2.10 -5.37
C PRO A 84 12.59 -3.62 -5.13
N THR A 85 13.65 -4.41 -5.28
CA THR A 85 13.70 -5.83 -4.94
C THR A 85 14.42 -6.09 -3.62
N SER A 86 15.18 -5.12 -3.11
CA SER A 86 15.93 -5.18 -1.85
C SER A 86 15.01 -5.01 -0.64
N HIS A 87 14.65 -6.12 0.00
CA HIS A 87 13.79 -6.12 1.20
C HIS A 87 14.38 -5.29 2.36
N THR A 88 15.71 -5.25 2.50
CA THR A 88 16.39 -4.48 3.55
C THR A 88 16.28 -2.98 3.32
N GLU A 89 16.44 -2.51 2.07
CA GLU A 89 16.21 -1.11 1.71
C GLU A 89 14.76 -0.70 1.94
N ILE A 90 13.81 -1.54 1.48
CA ILE A 90 12.38 -1.29 1.62
C ILE A 90 12.01 -1.19 3.11
N ILE A 91 12.42 -2.15 3.95
CA ILE A 91 12.13 -2.13 5.39
C ILE A 91 12.78 -0.91 6.07
N LYS A 92 14.01 -0.54 5.69
CA LYS A 92 14.68 0.66 6.23
C LYS A 92 13.90 1.93 5.91
N ALA A 93 13.46 2.08 4.65
CA ALA A 93 12.66 3.22 4.23
C ALA A 93 11.29 3.26 4.93
N LEU A 94 10.60 2.12 5.04
CA LEU A 94 9.32 2.02 5.76
C LEU A 94 9.47 2.35 7.25
N LYS A 95 10.54 1.89 7.92
CA LYS A 95 10.83 2.26 9.31
C LYS A 95 11.04 3.76 9.48
N LYS A 96 11.81 4.38 8.57
CA LYS A 96 12.06 5.83 8.56
C LYS A 96 10.74 6.61 8.39
N PHE A 97 9.89 6.16 7.46
CA PHE A 97 8.57 6.72 7.25
C PHE A 97 7.67 6.58 8.49
N ILE A 98 7.59 5.39 9.09
CA ILE A 98 6.79 5.17 10.31
C ILE A 98 7.30 6.04 11.46
N GLN A 99 8.61 6.14 11.65
CA GLN A 99 9.20 6.99 12.68
C GLN A 99 8.85 8.47 12.47
N LYS A 100 8.91 8.96 11.22
CA LYS A 100 8.58 10.34 10.88
C LYS A 100 7.10 10.67 11.12
N GLU A 101 6.20 9.74 10.78
CA GLU A 101 4.75 9.93 10.87
C GLU A 101 4.13 9.25 12.11
N GLN A 102 4.95 8.88 13.11
CA GLN A 102 4.54 8.07 14.26
C GLN A 102 3.39 8.69 15.06
N ASP A 103 3.33 10.03 15.12
CA ASP A 103 2.29 10.77 15.83
C ASP A 103 0.90 10.56 15.24
N ILE A 104 0.83 10.10 13.99
CA ILE A 104 -0.40 9.80 13.27
C ILE A 104 -0.57 8.29 13.17
N LEU A 105 0.48 7.57 12.79
CA LEU A 105 0.40 6.15 12.44
C LEU A 105 0.31 5.19 13.65
N LEU A 106 0.83 5.60 14.81
CA LEU A 106 0.89 4.73 16.01
C LEU A 106 -0.12 5.15 17.09
N LYS A 107 -0.82 6.27 16.92
CA LYS A 107 -1.91 6.70 17.82
C LYS A 107 -3.23 6.06 17.40
N LYS A 108 -4.12 5.83 18.38
CA LYS A 108 -5.41 5.16 18.17
C LYS A 108 -6.48 6.05 17.53
N ASP A 109 -6.11 7.24 17.07
CA ASP A 109 -7.05 8.23 16.55
C ASP A 109 -7.42 7.96 15.10
N TYR A 110 -6.58 7.21 14.37
CA TYR A 110 -6.78 6.88 12.96
C TYR A 110 -6.95 5.38 12.74
N GLU A 111 -7.75 5.02 11.73
CA GLU A 111 -7.71 3.69 11.14
C GLU A 111 -6.71 3.66 9.99
N ILE A 112 -5.67 2.84 10.13
CA ILE A 112 -4.60 2.74 9.13
C ILE A 112 -4.89 1.57 8.19
N PHE A 113 -4.78 1.84 6.90
CA PHE A 113 -4.90 0.85 5.84
C PHE A 113 -3.63 0.87 4.98
N ILE A 114 -3.07 -0.31 4.70
CA ILE A 114 -2.02 -0.47 3.69
C ILE A 114 -2.61 -1.16 2.46
N SER A 115 -2.37 -0.59 1.29
CA SER A 115 -2.70 -1.23 0.02
C SER A 115 -1.53 -2.02 -0.53
N VAL A 116 -1.77 -3.27 -0.88
CA VAL A 116 -0.83 -4.14 -1.61
C VAL A 116 -1.25 -4.34 -3.07
N THR A 117 -1.89 -3.33 -3.67
CA THR A 117 -2.35 -3.37 -5.06
C THR A 117 -1.35 -2.75 -6.04
N SER A 118 -0.42 -1.95 -5.55
CA SER A 118 0.62 -1.27 -6.34
C SER A 118 1.98 -1.36 -5.67
N GLY A 119 3.04 -1.09 -6.43
CA GLY A 119 4.41 -1.43 -6.06
C GLY A 119 4.81 -2.86 -6.47
N THR A 120 6.04 -3.25 -6.16
CA THR A 120 6.57 -4.58 -6.48
C THR A 120 6.13 -5.65 -5.47
N PRO A 121 6.19 -6.95 -5.81
CA PRO A 121 5.93 -8.01 -4.85
C PRO A 121 6.80 -7.93 -3.58
N SER A 122 8.07 -7.50 -3.70
CA SER A 122 8.95 -7.28 -2.55
C SER A 122 8.41 -6.17 -1.63
N MET A 123 7.90 -5.08 -2.20
CA MET A 123 7.25 -4.01 -1.43
C MET A 123 5.98 -4.50 -0.72
N HIS A 124 5.16 -5.31 -1.40
CA HIS A 124 3.98 -5.93 -0.79
C HIS A 124 4.37 -6.81 0.40
N ALA A 125 5.37 -7.68 0.22
CA ALA A 125 5.86 -8.56 1.28
C ALA A 125 6.35 -7.77 2.50
N CYS A 126 7.10 -6.69 2.30
CA CYS A 126 7.55 -5.82 3.39
C CYS A 126 6.39 -5.14 4.13
N LEU A 127 5.39 -4.62 3.41
CA LEU A 127 4.19 -4.02 4.02
C LEU A 127 3.38 -5.05 4.81
N LEU A 128 3.15 -6.25 4.24
CA LEU A 128 2.49 -7.36 4.90
C LEU A 128 3.22 -7.75 6.18
N LEU A 129 4.55 -7.84 6.15
CA LEU A 129 5.37 -8.19 7.31
C LEU A 129 5.22 -7.17 8.44
N LEU A 130 5.21 -5.86 8.13
CA LEU A 130 5.05 -4.81 9.14
C LEU A 130 3.65 -4.83 9.77
N ALA A 131 2.62 -5.10 8.98
CA ALA A 131 1.25 -5.22 9.49
C ALA A 131 1.06 -6.51 10.32
N ALA A 132 1.51 -7.66 9.81
CA ALA A 132 1.38 -8.95 10.49
C ALA A 132 2.20 -9.03 11.79
N SER A 133 3.35 -8.35 11.86
CA SER A 133 4.15 -8.23 13.09
C SER A 133 3.67 -7.12 14.04
N ASN A 134 2.59 -6.41 13.69
CA ASN A 134 2.04 -5.27 14.42
C ASN A 134 3.05 -4.10 14.63
N MET A 135 4.11 -4.04 13.81
CA MET A 135 5.02 -2.89 13.78
C MET A 135 4.35 -1.65 13.18
N LEU A 136 3.40 -1.87 12.28
CA LEU A 136 2.44 -0.88 11.82
C LEU A 136 1.03 -1.45 12.10
N PRO A 137 0.23 -0.85 12.99
CA PRO A 137 -1.10 -1.37 13.34
C PRO A 137 -2.13 -1.06 12.23
N ALA A 138 -1.90 -1.62 11.04
CA ALA A 138 -2.68 -1.38 9.85
C ALA A 138 -3.50 -2.60 9.41
N LYS A 139 -4.69 -2.33 8.87
CA LYS A 139 -5.47 -3.30 8.09
C LYS A 139 -4.88 -3.38 6.68
N VAL A 140 -4.79 -4.58 6.12
CA VAL A 140 -4.26 -4.73 4.76
C VAL A 140 -5.39 -4.91 3.78
N ILE A 141 -5.37 -4.14 2.71
CA ILE A 141 -6.32 -4.27 1.62
C ILE A 141 -5.60 -4.67 0.33
N HIS A 142 -6.29 -5.47 -0.47
CA HIS A 142 -5.89 -5.78 -1.82
C HIS A 142 -7.10 -5.69 -2.74
N ARG A 143 -6.84 -5.63 -4.03
CA ARG A 143 -7.87 -5.59 -5.07
C ARG A 143 -7.88 -6.93 -5.77
N LYS A 144 -9.04 -7.58 -5.78
CA LYS A 144 -9.27 -8.80 -6.52
C LYS A 144 -9.38 -8.46 -8.00
N GLU A 145 -8.64 -9.15 -8.85
CA GLU A 145 -8.76 -8.96 -10.29
C GLU A 145 -10.17 -9.35 -10.76
N ALA A 146 -10.70 -8.64 -11.76
CA ALA A 146 -12.08 -8.83 -12.25
C ALA A 146 -12.41 -10.29 -12.60
N ARG A 147 -11.47 -11.04 -13.18
CA ARG A 147 -11.64 -12.47 -13.50
C ARG A 147 -11.89 -13.37 -12.28
N PHE A 148 -11.49 -12.93 -11.10
CA PHE A 148 -11.72 -13.62 -9.83
C PHE A 148 -12.82 -12.96 -8.99
N ALA A 149 -13.23 -11.73 -9.30
CA ALA A 149 -14.24 -10.97 -8.57
C ALA A 149 -15.69 -11.47 -8.76
N GLY A 150 -15.93 -12.35 -9.75
CA GLY A 150 -17.30 -12.81 -10.04
C GLY A 150 -18.22 -11.64 -10.38
N SER A 151 -19.47 -11.69 -9.90
CA SER A 151 -20.46 -10.60 -10.04
C SER A 151 -20.41 -9.57 -8.90
N GLU A 152 -19.39 -9.60 -8.04
CA GLU A 152 -19.29 -8.69 -6.89
C GLU A 152 -19.04 -7.25 -7.37
N LYS A 153 -19.81 -6.30 -6.82
CA LYS A 153 -19.66 -4.86 -7.11
C LYS A 153 -18.42 -4.23 -6.48
N GLN A 154 -17.88 -4.83 -5.41
CA GLN A 154 -16.69 -4.35 -4.72
C GLN A 154 -15.53 -5.29 -4.99
N THR A 155 -14.37 -4.75 -5.39
CA THR A 155 -13.18 -5.52 -5.69
C THR A 155 -12.09 -5.38 -4.63
N ILE A 156 -12.23 -4.42 -3.70
CA ILE A 156 -11.36 -4.34 -2.51
C ILE A 156 -11.75 -5.42 -1.49
N THR A 157 -10.76 -6.19 -1.07
CA THR A 157 -10.87 -7.19 0.00
C THR A 157 -9.81 -6.93 1.06
N GLN A 158 -10.16 -7.15 2.32
CA GLN A 158 -9.22 -7.05 3.44
C GLN A 158 -8.54 -8.40 3.67
N ILE A 159 -7.23 -8.40 3.87
CA ILE A 159 -6.48 -9.54 4.38
C ILE A 159 -6.57 -9.51 5.90
N ASP A 160 -7.16 -10.54 6.49
CA ASP A 160 -7.33 -10.67 7.93
C ASP A 160 -6.35 -11.69 8.51
N PHE A 161 -5.26 -11.17 9.09
CA PHE A 161 -4.22 -11.98 9.74
C PHE A 161 -4.68 -12.64 11.04
N THR A 162 -5.86 -12.32 11.57
CA THR A 162 -6.38 -12.96 12.79
C THR A 162 -7.02 -14.31 12.51
N ARG A 163 -7.25 -14.62 11.23
CA ARG A 163 -7.82 -15.91 10.82
C ARG A 163 -6.84 -17.06 11.10
N PRO A 164 -7.36 -18.25 11.48
CA PRO A 164 -6.53 -19.37 11.90
C PRO A 164 -5.64 -19.95 10.79
N GLU A 165 -5.93 -19.67 9.51
CA GLU A 165 -5.09 -20.09 8.38
C GLU A 165 -3.78 -19.30 8.27
N PHE A 166 -3.68 -18.12 8.90
CA PHE A 166 -2.46 -17.32 8.90
C PHE A 166 -1.54 -17.73 10.07
N PRO A 167 -0.22 -17.82 9.83
CA PRO A 167 0.73 -18.08 10.90
C PRO A 167 0.91 -16.86 11.81
N VAL A 168 1.32 -17.11 13.06
CA VAL A 168 1.78 -16.04 13.95
C VAL A 168 3.18 -15.61 13.53
N VAL A 169 3.35 -14.33 13.18
CA VAL A 169 4.64 -13.75 12.84
C VAL A 169 5.34 -13.26 14.11
N SER A 170 6.30 -14.03 14.61
CA SER A 170 7.14 -13.66 15.77
C SER A 170 8.52 -13.19 15.30
N PRO A 171 9.13 -12.16 15.93
CA PRO A 171 10.51 -11.78 15.65
C PRO A 171 11.50 -12.93 15.94
N LYS A 172 12.61 -12.94 15.18
CA LYS A 172 13.52 -14.09 14.99
C LYS A 172 14.07 -14.71 16.28
N ILE A 173 14.05 -16.05 16.30
CA ILE A 173 15.12 -16.92 16.81
C ILE A 173 16.14 -17.09 15.67
N SER A 174 17.44 -16.90 15.92
CA SER A 174 18.48 -17.09 14.92
C SER A 174 18.98 -18.54 14.87
N ARG A 175 19.09 -19.09 13.65
CA ARG A 175 20.22 -19.93 13.26
C ARG A 175 20.66 -19.41 11.90
N GLU A 176 21.89 -18.92 11.82
CA GLU A 176 22.50 -18.53 10.55
C GLU A 176 22.48 -19.73 9.60
N TRP A 177 21.99 -19.52 8.38
CA TRP A 177 22.31 -20.42 7.28
C TRP A 177 23.78 -20.19 6.97
N LYS A 178 24.63 -21.18 7.28
CA LYS A 178 25.99 -21.22 6.74
C LYS A 178 25.87 -21.65 5.29
N GLU A 179 26.27 -20.79 4.36
CA GLU A 179 26.61 -21.25 3.01
C GLU A 179 27.90 -22.06 3.14
N GLU A 180 27.87 -23.32 2.71
CA GLU A 180 29.09 -24.10 2.56
C GLU A 180 29.87 -23.51 1.37
N GLU A 181 31.06 -22.98 1.64
CA GLU A 181 32.02 -22.61 0.59
C GLU A 181 32.40 -23.88 -0.18
N THR A 182 31.95 -24.00 -1.44
CA THR A 182 32.47 -24.97 -2.42
C THR A 182 33.52 -24.34 -3.31
#